data_AF-M0L497-F1
#
_entry.id   AF-M0L497-F1
#
_cell.length_a   1.000
_cell.length_b   1.000
_cell.length_c   1.000
_cell.angle_alpha   90.00
_cell.angle_beta   90.00
_cell.angle_gamma   90.00
#
_symmetry.space_group_name_H-M   'P 1'
#
loop_
_entity.id
_entity.type
_entity.pdbx_description
1 polymer ?
#
loop_
_entity_poly.entity_id
_entity_poly.type
_entity_poly.pdbx_seq_one_letter_code
_entity_poly.pdbx_strand_id
1 'polypeptide(L)'
;MVLHFGRATNVFMKTLPFVLLRIAVGLGLGLFTVLYFGAVVWIGTSLLDAGTISGWIAGIGLLIAVGLFVGAWRLVSKYLLYLVKAGHIAVVVHVIETGDAPDDQLTYGTEQVKDRFAEASVLFAVDKLVKAVLEEFNRSVVSVADRLGAVPSLEKLVRLVGKAIAVAVSYVDEAILAYGFTEDAADDPWQSAKEGVLLYGENWKPILGSTMLIVIGLYAAAAVLFLALTPIASVLAGLSPAFEVAGWVVVAGLTLTVYAGVLKPWVKTVVITTFLLESADGDRRPDDAMADRIARRSEAFQELASRAGGERATEEQPASDLETTPEASAP
;
A
#
# COMPACT_ATOMS: atom_id res chain seq x y z
N MET A 1 -15.17 12.15 12.81
CA MET A 1 -14.06 12.35 11.86
C MET A 1 -14.57 13.25 10.76
N VAL A 2 -13.92 14.40 10.58
CA VAL A 2 -14.21 15.29 9.47
C VAL A 2 -13.45 14.73 8.27
N LEU A 3 -13.94 14.91 7.05
CA LEU A 3 -13.20 14.47 5.86
C LEU A 3 -12.51 15.68 5.27
N HIS A 4 -11.17 15.68 5.28
CA HIS A 4 -10.37 16.81 4.81
C HIS A 4 -10.18 16.80 3.28
N PHE A 5 -11.26 16.62 2.51
CA PHE A 5 -11.19 16.52 1.04
C PHE A 5 -10.51 17.72 0.36
N GLY A 6 -10.79 18.95 0.82
CA GLY A 6 -10.19 20.15 0.24
C GLY A 6 -8.68 20.20 0.43
N ARG A 7 -8.22 19.99 1.68
CA ARG A 7 -6.79 19.94 2.00
C ARG A 7 -6.10 18.77 1.30
N ALA A 8 -6.67 17.58 1.35
CA ALA A 8 -6.13 16.41 0.67
C ALA A 8 -6.04 16.57 -0.85
N THR A 9 -7.02 17.25 -1.48
CA THR A 9 -6.97 17.53 -2.91
C THR A 9 -5.88 18.54 -3.23
N ASN A 10 -5.68 19.56 -2.40
CA ASN A 10 -4.56 20.49 -2.56
C ASN A 10 -3.21 19.78 -2.42
N VAL A 11 -3.05 18.91 -1.41
CA VAL A 11 -1.86 18.07 -1.22
C VAL A 11 -1.62 17.22 -2.48
N PHE A 12 -2.64 16.51 -2.95
CA PHE A 12 -2.55 15.68 -4.15
C PHE A 12 -2.15 16.48 -5.41
N MET A 13 -2.69 17.70 -5.56
CA MET A 13 -2.34 18.59 -6.67
C MET A 13 -0.86 19.01 -6.62
N LYS A 14 -0.33 19.27 -5.41
CA LYS A 14 1.08 19.58 -5.20
C LYS A 14 2.00 18.38 -5.45
N THR A 15 1.53 17.14 -5.27
CA THR A 15 2.31 15.91 -5.56
C THR A 15 2.07 15.31 -6.95
N LEU A 16 1.37 16.01 -7.86
CA LEU A 16 1.13 15.55 -9.23
C LEU A 16 2.39 15.14 -10.00
N PRO A 17 3.53 15.85 -9.91
CA PRO A 17 4.76 15.42 -10.59
C PRO A 17 5.16 13.98 -10.23
N PHE A 18 5.07 13.62 -8.95
CA PHE A 18 5.35 12.25 -8.49
C PHE A 18 4.28 11.26 -8.99
N VAL A 19 2.99 11.65 -8.96
CA VAL A 19 1.89 10.82 -9.48
C VAL A 19 2.09 10.51 -10.97
N LEU A 20 2.49 11.50 -11.78
CA LEU A 20 2.79 11.32 -13.20
C LEU A 20 3.98 10.39 -13.42
N LEU A 21 5.04 10.52 -12.63
CA LEU A 21 6.17 9.57 -12.65
C LEU A 21 5.69 8.14 -12.40
N ARG A 22 4.85 7.94 -11.38
CA ARG A 22 4.31 6.62 -11.06
C ARG A 22 3.45 6.06 -12.19
N ILE A 23 2.65 6.89 -12.86
CA ILE A 23 1.90 6.49 -14.06
C ILE A 23 2.87 6.09 -15.17
N ALA A 24 3.90 6.89 -15.44
CA ALA A 24 4.90 6.59 -16.47
C ALA A 24 5.63 5.26 -16.20
N VAL A 25 6.06 5.01 -14.95
CA VAL A 25 6.66 3.74 -14.53
C VAL A 25 5.68 2.58 -14.73
N GLY A 26 4.41 2.76 -14.33
CA GLY A 26 3.37 1.75 -14.51
C GLY A 26 3.11 1.42 -15.99
N LEU A 27 3.02 2.44 -16.84
CA LEU A 27 2.85 2.29 -18.29
C LEU A 27 4.08 1.62 -18.92
N GLY A 28 5.29 2.01 -18.52
CA GLY A 28 6.54 1.40 -19.00
C GLY A 28 6.61 -0.09 -18.66
N LEU A 29 6.25 -0.47 -17.43
CA LEU A 29 6.18 -1.88 -17.02
C LEU A 29 5.07 -2.65 -17.72
N GLY A 30 3.92 -2.00 -17.96
CA GLY A 30 2.82 -2.57 -18.74
C GLY A 30 3.26 -2.87 -20.18
N LEU A 31 3.90 -1.89 -20.83
CA LEU A 31 4.47 -2.05 -22.17
C LEU A 31 5.52 -3.16 -22.21
N PHE A 32 6.45 -3.17 -21.25
CA PHE A 32 7.45 -4.25 -21.12
C PHE A 32 6.79 -5.63 -21.01
N THR A 33 5.71 -5.74 -20.22
CA THR A 33 4.96 -7.00 -20.06
C THR A 33 4.36 -7.46 -21.38
N VAL A 34 3.72 -6.56 -22.12
CA VAL A 34 3.13 -6.86 -23.44
C VAL A 34 4.21 -7.29 -24.43
N LEU A 35 5.33 -6.57 -24.49
CA LEU A 35 6.44 -6.90 -25.38
C LEU A 35 7.09 -8.23 -25.01
N TYR A 36 7.30 -8.49 -23.72
CA TYR A 36 7.88 -9.73 -23.22
C TYR A 36 7.03 -10.94 -23.62
N PHE A 37 5.74 -10.93 -23.28
CA PHE A 37 4.85 -12.05 -23.61
C PHE A 37 4.55 -12.13 -25.11
N GLY A 38 4.48 -11.00 -25.80
CA GLY A 38 4.38 -10.96 -27.25
C GLY A 38 5.56 -11.66 -27.92
N ALA A 39 6.79 -11.38 -27.47
CA ALA A 39 7.98 -12.05 -27.96
C ALA A 39 8.01 -13.55 -27.61
N VAL A 40 7.66 -13.93 -26.38
CA VAL A 40 7.60 -15.34 -25.95
C VAL A 40 6.61 -16.13 -26.81
N VAL A 41 5.41 -15.61 -27.02
CA VAL A 41 4.38 -16.25 -27.84
C VAL A 41 4.82 -16.30 -29.31
N TRP A 42 5.37 -15.20 -29.84
CA TRP A 42 5.84 -15.13 -31.22
C TRP A 42 6.97 -16.13 -31.50
N ILE A 43 7.98 -16.19 -30.63
CA ILE A 43 9.08 -17.16 -30.74
C ILE A 43 8.55 -18.59 -30.61
N GLY A 44 7.72 -18.86 -29.60
CA GLY A 44 7.19 -20.20 -29.34
C GLY A 44 6.36 -20.74 -30.49
N THR A 45 5.46 -19.92 -31.05
CA THR A 45 4.63 -20.30 -32.22
C THR A 45 5.46 -20.44 -33.48
N SER A 46 6.40 -19.52 -33.75
CA SER A 46 7.27 -19.60 -34.93
C SER A 46 8.12 -20.88 -34.95
N LEU A 47 8.66 -21.31 -33.79
CA LEU A 47 9.45 -22.54 -33.70
C LEU A 47 8.60 -23.81 -33.81
N LEU A 48 7.34 -23.78 -33.36
CA LEU A 48 6.38 -24.86 -33.54
C LEU A 48 6.00 -25.02 -35.01
N ASP A 49 5.67 -23.91 -35.68
CA ASP A 49 5.29 -23.89 -37.09
C ASP A 49 6.44 -24.33 -38.00
N ALA A 50 7.68 -24.00 -37.63
CA ALA A 50 8.90 -24.47 -38.30
C ALA A 50 9.24 -25.95 -38.01
N GLY A 51 8.49 -26.64 -37.14
CA GLY A 51 8.77 -28.01 -36.73
C GLY A 51 10.09 -28.19 -35.95
N THR A 52 10.70 -27.08 -35.49
CA THR A 52 11.99 -27.09 -34.80
C THR A 52 11.85 -27.60 -33.37
N ILE A 53 10.71 -27.33 -32.74
CA ILE A 53 10.38 -27.81 -31.39
C ILE A 53 9.02 -28.51 -31.40
N SER A 54 8.83 -29.43 -30.46
CA SER A 54 7.53 -30.07 -30.24
C SER A 54 6.62 -29.21 -29.35
N GLY A 55 5.31 -29.49 -29.38
CA GLY A 55 4.33 -28.84 -28.51
C GLY A 55 4.68 -28.92 -27.01
N TRP A 56 5.26 -30.04 -26.56
CA TRP A 56 5.66 -30.19 -25.16
C TRP A 56 6.87 -29.31 -24.81
N ILE A 57 7.85 -29.16 -25.71
CA ILE A 57 9.01 -28.28 -25.51
C ILE A 57 8.55 -26.82 -25.45
N ALA A 58 7.65 -26.42 -26.36
CA ALA A 58 7.07 -25.08 -26.34
C ALA A 58 6.28 -24.81 -25.04
N GLY A 59 5.52 -25.80 -24.56
CA GLY A 59 4.81 -25.71 -23.29
C GLY A 59 5.75 -25.50 -22.10
N ILE A 60 6.84 -26.25 -22.01
CA ILE A 60 7.85 -26.06 -20.96
C ILE A 60 8.55 -24.70 -21.10
N GLY A 61 8.91 -24.30 -22.32
CA GLY A 61 9.49 -22.98 -22.59
C GLY A 61 8.60 -21.84 -22.11
N LEU A 62 7.28 -21.93 -22.34
CA LEU A 62 6.30 -20.97 -21.84
C LEU A 62 6.25 -20.96 -20.30
N LEU A 63 6.26 -22.13 -19.65
CA LEU A 63 6.28 -22.22 -18.18
C LEU A 63 7.54 -21.58 -17.59
N ILE A 64 8.70 -21.81 -18.20
CA ILE A 64 9.96 -21.18 -17.81
C ILE A 64 9.88 -19.66 -17.98
N ALA A 65 9.37 -19.18 -19.12
CA ALA A 65 9.20 -17.75 -19.38
C ALA A 65 8.27 -17.09 -18.36
N VAL A 66 7.13 -17.72 -18.05
CA VAL A 66 6.23 -17.25 -16.98
C VAL A 66 6.95 -17.22 -15.63
N GLY A 67 7.71 -18.27 -15.30
CA GLY A 67 8.48 -18.34 -14.06
C GLY A 67 9.53 -17.22 -13.94
N LEU A 68 10.27 -16.95 -15.01
CA LEU A 68 11.24 -15.86 -15.09
C LEU A 68 10.55 -14.49 -14.94
N PHE A 69 9.44 -14.29 -15.64
CA PHE A 69 8.66 -13.05 -15.53
C PHE A 69 8.16 -12.84 -14.11
N VAL A 70 7.58 -13.86 -13.47
CA VAL A 70 7.11 -13.77 -12.08
C VAL A 70 8.27 -13.48 -11.12
N GLY A 71 9.44 -14.11 -11.33
CA GLY A 71 10.64 -13.85 -10.55
C GLY A 71 11.10 -12.39 -10.68
N ALA A 72 11.24 -11.89 -11.91
CA ALA A 72 11.62 -10.51 -12.19
C ALA A 72 10.58 -9.52 -11.65
N TRP A 73 9.29 -9.80 -11.84
CA TRP A 73 8.19 -8.98 -11.35
C TRP A 73 8.19 -8.83 -9.83
N ARG A 74 8.51 -9.90 -9.10
CA ARG A 74 8.65 -9.86 -7.63
C ARG A 74 9.80 -8.93 -7.21
N LEU A 75 10.93 -8.96 -7.91
CA LEU A 75 12.06 -8.07 -7.62
C LEU A 75 11.69 -6.61 -7.92
N VAL A 76 11.14 -6.33 -9.11
CA VAL A 76 10.69 -4.97 -9.48
C VAL A 76 9.64 -4.45 -8.50
N SER A 77 8.68 -5.30 -8.11
CA SER A 77 7.65 -4.93 -7.14
C SER A 77 8.24 -4.60 -5.78
N LYS A 78 9.16 -5.44 -5.28
CA LYS A 78 9.75 -5.30 -3.94
C LYS A 78 10.72 -4.12 -3.84
N TYR A 79 11.57 -3.91 -4.84
CA TYR A 79 12.67 -2.96 -4.77
C TYR A 79 12.40 -1.62 -5.47
N LEU A 80 11.57 -1.61 -6.52
CA LEU A 80 11.31 -0.38 -7.30
C LEU A 80 9.93 0.19 -6.99
N LEU A 81 8.86 -0.56 -7.32
CA LEU A 81 7.48 -0.04 -7.21
C LEU A 81 7.09 0.31 -5.79
N TYR A 82 7.58 -0.47 -4.83
CA TYR A 82 7.29 -0.26 -3.44
C TYR A 82 8.06 0.93 -2.85
N LEU A 83 9.34 1.11 -3.23
CA LEU A 83 10.12 2.28 -2.85
C LEU A 83 9.51 3.56 -3.42
N VAL A 84 9.10 3.54 -4.69
CA VAL A 84 8.37 4.66 -5.33
C VAL A 84 7.04 4.94 -4.61
N LYS A 85 6.31 3.90 -4.19
CA LYS A 85 5.07 4.07 -3.41
C LYS A 85 5.35 4.76 -2.07
N ALA A 86 6.34 4.30 -1.31
CA ALA A 86 6.70 4.85 -0.01
C ALA A 86 7.26 6.28 -0.12
N GLY A 87 8.08 6.55 -1.13
CA GLY A 87 8.59 7.90 -1.41
C GLY A 87 7.47 8.89 -1.72
N HIS A 88 6.44 8.47 -2.47
CA HIS A 88 5.25 9.32 -2.66
C HIS A 88 4.51 9.60 -1.35
N ILE A 89 4.41 8.60 -0.45
CA ILE A 89 3.80 8.78 0.87
C ILE A 89 4.60 9.80 1.68
N ALA A 90 5.93 9.71 1.70
CA ALA A 90 6.79 10.67 2.38
C ALA A 90 6.61 12.10 1.84
N VAL A 91 6.54 12.28 0.51
CA VAL A 91 6.25 13.60 -0.10
C VAL A 91 4.87 14.11 0.30
N VAL A 92 3.85 13.23 0.32
CA VAL A 92 2.49 13.60 0.77
C VAL A 92 2.51 14.10 2.22
N VAL A 93 3.24 13.42 3.11
CA VAL A 93 3.39 13.81 4.52
C VAL A 93 4.06 15.17 4.64
N HIS A 94 5.18 15.37 3.95
CA HIS A 94 5.88 16.66 3.92
C HIS A 94 4.95 17.80 3.51
N VAL A 95 4.17 17.63 2.44
CA VAL A 95 3.22 18.66 1.98
C VAL A 95 2.08 18.88 2.99
N ILE A 96 1.68 17.86 3.74
CA ILE A 96 0.69 18.00 4.81
C ILE A 96 1.24 18.88 5.93
N GLU A 97 2.50 18.68 6.33
CA GLU A 97 3.16 19.38 7.45
C GLU A 97 3.60 20.80 7.08
N THR A 98 4.35 20.95 5.99
CA THR A 98 4.93 22.24 5.57
C THR A 98 3.98 23.08 4.72
N GLY A 99 3.00 22.43 4.11
CA GLY A 99 2.11 23.05 3.14
C GLY A 99 2.67 23.08 1.73
N ASP A 100 3.96 22.88 1.49
CA ASP A 100 4.62 23.02 0.19
C ASP A 100 5.29 21.74 -0.30
N ALA A 101 5.38 21.59 -1.62
CA ALA A 101 6.01 20.42 -2.23
C ALA A 101 7.50 20.67 -2.44
N PRO A 102 8.36 19.67 -2.20
CA PRO A 102 9.76 19.75 -2.55
C PRO A 102 9.93 19.97 -4.07
N ASP A 103 10.95 20.73 -4.47
CA ASP A 103 11.26 20.97 -5.88
C ASP A 103 11.53 19.66 -6.63
N ASP A 104 12.38 18.80 -6.05
CA ASP A 104 12.61 17.43 -6.52
C ASP A 104 11.97 16.41 -5.59
N GLN A 105 10.71 16.12 -5.85
CA GLN A 105 9.89 15.18 -5.07
C GLN A 105 10.44 13.75 -5.11
N LEU A 106 11.10 13.34 -6.20
CA LEU A 106 11.60 11.97 -6.33
C LEU A 106 12.83 11.77 -5.45
N THR A 107 13.77 12.71 -5.53
CA THR A 107 14.99 12.67 -4.72
C THR A 107 14.63 12.77 -3.24
N TYR A 108 13.82 13.77 -2.86
CA TYR A 108 13.33 13.93 -1.50
C TYR A 108 12.62 12.67 -0.98
N GLY A 109 11.64 12.14 -1.72
CA GLY A 109 10.91 10.95 -1.30
C GLY A 109 11.80 9.71 -1.16
N THR A 110 12.82 9.58 -2.01
CA THR A 110 13.77 8.45 -1.92
C THR A 110 14.72 8.58 -0.74
N GLU A 111 15.17 9.80 -0.43
CA GLU A 111 16.01 10.10 0.73
C GLU A 111 15.25 9.86 2.03
N GLN A 112 14.03 10.40 2.18
CA GLN A 112 13.20 10.16 3.36
C GLN A 112 12.98 8.66 3.65
N VAL A 113 12.77 7.84 2.62
CA VAL A 113 12.61 6.39 2.82
C VAL A 113 13.91 5.72 3.25
N LYS A 114 15.05 6.13 2.68
CA LYS A 114 16.37 5.61 3.07
C LYS A 114 16.72 6.01 4.49
N ASP A 115 16.47 7.26 4.86
CA ASP A 115 16.81 7.79 6.17
C ASP A 115 15.95 7.12 7.25
N ARG A 116 14.65 6.96 6.99
CA ARG A 116 13.75 6.35 7.98
C ARG A 116 13.94 4.84 8.12
N PHE A 117 14.11 4.10 7.03
CA PHE A 117 14.07 2.62 7.09
C PHE A 117 15.41 1.93 6.88
N ALA A 118 16.47 2.67 6.48
CA ALA A 118 17.81 2.21 6.06
C ALA A 118 17.81 1.23 4.88
N GLU A 119 17.00 0.18 4.96
CA GLU A 119 16.84 -0.87 3.98
C GLU A 119 15.38 -1.02 3.54
N ALA A 120 15.16 -1.30 2.25
CA ALA A 120 13.85 -1.65 1.73
C ALA A 120 13.26 -2.93 2.35
N SER A 121 14.12 -3.79 2.93
CA SER A 121 13.74 -5.01 3.66
C SER A 121 12.93 -4.67 4.92
N VAL A 122 13.38 -3.67 5.69
CA VAL A 122 12.77 -3.20 6.94
C VAL A 122 11.43 -2.55 6.65
N LEU A 123 11.39 -1.59 5.73
CA LEU A 123 10.14 -0.94 5.28
C LEU A 123 9.07 -1.97 4.91
N PHE A 124 9.45 -2.97 4.08
CA PHE A 124 8.53 -4.00 3.64
C PHE A 124 8.08 -4.93 4.77
N ALA A 125 8.96 -5.22 5.73
CA ALA A 125 8.62 -6.04 6.88
C ALA A 125 7.66 -5.30 7.82
N VAL A 126 7.91 -4.02 8.10
CA VAL A 126 7.05 -3.14 8.90
C VAL A 126 5.65 -3.03 8.28
N ASP A 127 5.55 -2.66 7.00
CA ASP A 127 4.27 -2.50 6.29
C ASP A 127 3.46 -3.80 6.24
N LYS A 128 4.12 -4.94 5.99
CA LYS A 128 3.46 -6.24 6.04
C LYS A 128 2.89 -6.55 7.42
N LEU A 129 3.66 -6.23 8.46
CA LEU A 129 3.26 -6.52 9.82
C LEU A 129 2.10 -5.60 10.23
N VAL A 130 2.19 -4.29 9.96
CA VAL A 130 1.08 -3.33 10.15
C VAL A 130 -0.18 -3.80 9.43
N LYS A 131 -0.06 -4.21 8.16
CA LYS A 131 -1.19 -4.73 7.39
C LYS A 131 -1.79 -5.97 8.04
N ALA A 132 -0.96 -6.92 8.48
CA ALA A 132 -1.42 -8.12 9.18
C ALA A 132 -2.14 -7.76 10.48
N VAL A 133 -1.62 -6.81 11.26
CA VAL A 133 -2.27 -6.32 12.48
C VAL A 133 -3.67 -5.79 12.18
N LEU A 134 -3.79 -4.92 11.19
CA LEU A 134 -5.09 -4.34 10.83
C LEU A 134 -6.05 -5.39 10.30
N GLU A 135 -5.59 -6.34 9.49
CA GLU A 135 -6.43 -7.44 9.00
C GLU A 135 -6.93 -8.32 10.16
N GLU A 136 -6.07 -8.71 11.10
CA GLU A 136 -6.41 -9.53 12.27
C GLU A 136 -7.37 -8.80 13.21
N PHE A 137 -7.05 -7.55 13.55
CA PHE A 137 -7.86 -6.71 14.43
C PHE A 137 -9.28 -6.49 13.87
N ASN A 138 -9.39 -6.21 12.57
CA ASN A 138 -10.68 -5.93 11.92
C ASN A 138 -11.46 -7.20 11.52
N ARG A 139 -10.81 -8.37 11.43
CA ARG A 139 -11.49 -9.65 11.14
C ARG A 139 -12.57 -9.98 12.18
N SER A 140 -12.36 -9.57 13.44
CA SER A 140 -13.34 -9.72 14.52
C SER A 140 -14.62 -8.87 14.33
N VAL A 141 -14.53 -7.77 13.58
CA VAL A 141 -15.70 -6.93 13.23
C VAL A 141 -16.52 -7.60 12.13
N VAL A 142 -15.84 -8.28 11.20
CA VAL A 142 -16.47 -9.06 10.12
C VAL A 142 -17.16 -10.31 10.68
N SER A 143 -16.59 -10.98 11.69
CA SER A 143 -17.17 -12.20 12.27
C SER A 143 -18.50 -11.99 13.03
N VAL A 144 -18.78 -10.77 13.49
CA VAL A 144 -20.10 -10.41 14.06
C VAL A 144 -21.16 -10.34 12.96
N ALA A 145 -20.81 -9.91 11.74
CA ALA A 145 -21.70 -9.95 10.58
C ALA A 145 -21.93 -11.39 10.08
N ASP A 146 -20.92 -12.27 10.18
CA ASP A 146 -21.05 -13.69 9.81
C ASP A 146 -22.01 -14.46 10.73
N ARG A 147 -22.08 -14.11 12.04
CA ARG A 147 -23.10 -14.68 12.94
C ARG A 147 -24.52 -14.24 12.61
N LEU A 148 -24.70 -13.11 11.92
CA LEU A 148 -25.98 -12.68 11.34
C LEU A 148 -26.24 -13.34 9.96
N GLY A 149 -25.26 -14.06 9.41
CA GLY A 149 -25.33 -14.85 8.18
C GLY A 149 -26.15 -16.14 8.27
N ALA A 150 -26.92 -16.34 9.35
CA ALA A 150 -27.91 -17.42 9.43
C ALA A 150 -29.03 -17.30 8.37
N VAL A 151 -29.07 -16.20 7.62
CA VAL A 151 -29.98 -15.99 6.48
C VAL A 151 -29.20 -16.13 5.16
N PRO A 152 -29.43 -17.18 4.36
CA PRO A 152 -28.74 -17.41 3.08
C PRO A 152 -28.80 -16.23 2.09
N SER A 153 -29.81 -15.36 2.19
CA SER A 153 -29.95 -14.18 1.33
C SER A 153 -28.94 -13.07 1.63
N LEU A 154 -28.34 -13.04 2.84
CA LEU A 154 -27.40 -12.00 3.25
C LEU A 154 -25.93 -12.37 3.03
N GLU A 155 -25.62 -13.63 2.72
CA GLU A 155 -24.25 -14.12 2.60
C GLU A 155 -23.42 -13.34 1.55
N LYS A 156 -24.02 -13.04 0.40
CA LYS A 156 -23.37 -12.25 -0.66
C LYS A 156 -23.06 -10.82 -0.19
N LEU A 157 -23.96 -10.22 0.58
CA LEU A 157 -23.79 -8.87 1.13
C LEU A 157 -22.67 -8.86 2.18
N VAL A 158 -22.64 -9.84 3.08
CA VAL A 158 -21.59 -9.97 4.08
C VAL A 158 -20.22 -10.13 3.43
N ARG A 159 -20.09 -10.98 2.40
CA ARG A 159 -18.83 -11.11 1.63
C ARG A 159 -18.43 -9.81 0.93
N LEU A 160 -19.39 -9.05 0.40
CA LEU A 160 -19.12 -7.76 -0.24
C LEU A 160 -18.62 -6.74 0.77
N VAL A 161 -19.27 -6.65 1.93
CA VAL A 161 -18.85 -5.79 3.04
C VAL A 161 -17.46 -6.18 3.54
N GLY A 162 -17.18 -7.48 3.72
CA GLY A 162 -15.86 -7.97 4.10
C GLY A 162 -14.76 -7.57 3.10
N LYS A 163 -15.04 -7.64 1.80
CA LYS A 163 -14.12 -7.14 0.75
C LYS A 163 -13.92 -5.62 0.84
N ALA A 164 -15.00 -4.86 1.04
CA ALA A 164 -14.91 -3.40 1.19
C ALA A 164 -14.08 -3.01 2.42
N ILE A 165 -14.26 -3.71 3.55
CA ILE A 165 -13.45 -3.54 4.76
C ILE A 165 -11.98 -3.85 4.46
N ALA A 166 -11.67 -4.96 3.79
CA ALA A 166 -10.30 -5.31 3.44
C ALA A 166 -9.63 -4.23 2.56
N VAL A 167 -10.38 -3.66 1.60
CA VAL A 167 -9.90 -2.54 0.78
C VAL A 167 -9.68 -1.30 1.63
N ALA A 168 -10.60 -0.96 2.54
CA ALA A 168 -10.47 0.18 3.44
C ALA A 168 -9.25 0.03 4.36
N VAL A 169 -9.06 -1.15 4.95
CA VAL A 169 -7.88 -1.49 5.76
C VAL A 169 -6.58 -1.30 4.98
N SER A 170 -6.55 -1.63 3.69
CA SER A 170 -5.38 -1.40 2.81
C SER A 170 -5.14 0.06 2.40
N TYR A 171 -6.00 0.99 2.82
CA TYR A 171 -5.71 2.43 2.76
C TYR A 171 -5.29 2.96 4.14
N VAL A 172 -5.79 2.34 5.22
CA VAL A 172 -5.40 2.66 6.59
C VAL A 172 -3.97 2.20 6.88
N ASP A 173 -3.52 1.04 6.39
CA ASP A 173 -2.12 0.61 6.52
C ASP A 173 -1.15 1.63 5.91
N GLU A 174 -1.48 2.19 4.75
CA GLU A 174 -0.71 3.25 4.10
C GLU A 174 -0.72 4.56 4.88
N ALA A 175 -1.80 4.85 5.62
CA ALA A 175 -1.88 6.01 6.49
C ALA A 175 -1.07 5.83 7.78
N ILE A 176 -1.01 4.62 8.34
CA ILE A 176 -0.09 4.29 9.43
C ILE A 176 1.36 4.37 8.95
N LEU A 177 1.65 3.87 7.74
CA LEU A 177 2.98 4.03 7.16
C LEU A 177 3.33 5.51 6.95
N ALA A 178 2.35 6.34 6.58
CA ALA A 178 2.53 7.78 6.46
C ALA A 178 2.86 8.44 7.81
N TYR A 179 2.26 7.98 8.91
CA TYR A 179 2.63 8.45 10.25
C TYR A 179 4.11 8.25 10.52
N GLY A 180 4.72 7.15 10.07
CA GLY A 180 6.17 6.97 10.22
C GLY A 180 7.07 7.94 9.47
N PHE A 181 6.52 8.83 8.66
CA PHE A 181 7.28 9.91 8.03
C PHE A 181 7.05 11.28 8.68
N THR A 182 6.17 11.40 9.68
CA THR A 182 5.93 12.68 10.36
C THR A 182 7.09 13.06 11.28
N GLU A 183 7.21 14.35 11.60
CA GLU A 183 8.22 14.84 12.55
C GLU A 183 8.02 14.26 13.95
N ASP A 184 6.77 14.01 14.37
CA ASP A 184 6.43 13.49 15.69
C ASP A 184 6.68 11.97 15.86
N ALA A 185 7.01 11.26 14.78
CA ALA A 185 7.14 9.81 14.81
C ALA A 185 8.50 9.37 15.32
N ALA A 186 8.51 8.36 16.20
CA ALA A 186 9.74 7.76 16.72
C ALA A 186 10.75 7.40 15.62
N ASP A 187 12.04 7.62 15.88
CA ASP A 187 13.12 7.35 14.90
C ASP A 187 13.16 5.87 14.48
N ASP A 188 12.95 4.96 15.44
CA ASP A 188 12.82 3.53 15.14
C ASP A 188 11.52 3.24 14.34
N PRO A 189 11.63 2.67 13.11
CA PRO A 189 10.49 2.25 12.31
C PRO A 189 9.50 1.32 13.02
N TRP A 190 9.97 0.43 13.89
CA TRP A 190 9.11 -0.52 14.59
C TRP A 190 8.29 0.17 15.68
N GLN A 191 8.91 1.04 16.48
CA GLN A 191 8.21 1.89 17.44
C GLN A 191 7.19 2.80 16.76
N SER A 192 7.58 3.49 15.69
CA SER A 192 6.68 4.38 14.95
C SER A 192 5.47 3.62 14.40
N ALA A 193 5.69 2.45 13.80
CA ALA A 193 4.60 1.62 13.31
C ALA A 193 3.68 1.13 14.44
N LYS A 194 4.24 0.76 15.60
CA LYS A 194 3.47 0.39 16.78
C LYS A 194 2.59 1.55 17.26
N GLU A 195 3.15 2.76 17.34
CA GLU A 195 2.43 3.97 17.72
C GLU A 195 1.29 4.27 16.74
N GLY A 196 1.56 4.26 15.44
CA GLY A 196 0.53 4.48 14.42
C GLY A 196 -0.61 3.45 14.45
N VAL A 197 -0.30 2.18 14.75
CA VAL A 197 -1.31 1.13 14.99
C VAL A 197 -2.16 1.43 16.22
N LEU A 198 -1.57 1.93 17.30
CA LEU A 198 -2.31 2.28 18.50
C LEU A 198 -3.22 3.49 18.26
N LEU A 199 -2.75 4.52 17.56
CA LEU A 199 -3.56 5.66 17.13
C LEU A 199 -4.77 5.21 16.30
N TYR A 200 -4.57 4.26 15.39
CA TYR A 200 -5.70 3.63 14.70
C TYR A 200 -6.63 2.89 15.67
N GLY A 201 -6.08 2.10 16.59
CA GLY A 201 -6.85 1.32 17.56
C GLY A 201 -7.77 2.16 18.44
N GLU A 202 -7.32 3.34 18.86
CA GLU A 202 -8.11 4.30 19.65
C GLU A 202 -9.35 4.79 18.89
N ASN A 203 -9.21 5.05 17.60
CA ASN A 203 -10.24 5.65 16.76
C ASN A 203 -10.71 4.74 15.60
N TRP A 204 -10.60 3.42 15.76
CA TRP A 204 -10.76 2.49 14.63
C TRP A 204 -12.13 2.55 13.96
N LYS A 205 -13.22 2.75 14.73
CA LYS A 205 -14.59 2.82 14.19
C LYS A 205 -14.76 4.01 13.24
N PRO A 206 -14.51 5.26 13.68
CA PRO A 206 -14.63 6.41 12.79
C PRO A 206 -13.63 6.38 11.63
N ILE A 207 -12.38 5.94 11.84
CA ILE A 207 -11.37 5.82 10.76
C ILE A 207 -11.81 4.80 9.70
N LEU A 208 -12.22 3.61 10.12
CA LEU A 208 -12.64 2.56 9.20
C LEU A 208 -13.93 2.97 8.46
N GLY A 209 -14.90 3.53 9.17
CA GLY A 209 -16.17 3.97 8.58
C GLY A 209 -15.99 5.09 7.54
N SER A 210 -15.15 6.09 7.83
CA SER A 210 -14.83 7.17 6.88
C SER A 210 -14.07 6.63 5.67
N THR A 211 -13.10 5.74 5.88
CA THR A 211 -12.33 5.11 4.81
C THR A 211 -13.22 4.24 3.92
N MET A 212 -14.16 3.49 4.49
CA MET A 212 -15.15 2.72 3.73
C MET A 212 -16.02 3.63 2.85
N LEU A 213 -16.47 4.77 3.38
CA LEU A 213 -17.22 5.75 2.59
C LEU A 213 -16.40 6.27 1.41
N ILE A 214 -15.12 6.58 1.63
CA ILE A 214 -14.20 7.00 0.57
C ILE A 214 -14.02 5.89 -0.48
N VAL A 215 -13.87 4.63 -0.06
CA VAL A 215 -13.74 3.47 -0.97
C VAL A 215 -15.01 3.26 -1.80
N ILE A 216 -16.19 3.42 -1.22
CA ILE A 216 -17.46 3.37 -1.96
C ILE A 216 -17.51 4.51 -2.97
N GLY A 217 -17.13 5.73 -2.56
CA GLY A 217 -17.03 6.89 -3.43
C GLY A 217 -16.06 6.68 -4.59
N LEU A 218 -14.92 6.03 -4.36
CA LEU A 218 -13.94 5.65 -5.38
C LEU A 218 -14.56 4.76 -6.47
N TYR A 219 -15.25 3.70 -6.07
CA TYR A 219 -15.89 2.80 -7.04
C TYR A 219 -17.05 3.47 -7.77
N ALA A 220 -17.83 4.31 -7.08
CA ALA A 220 -18.88 5.11 -7.70
C ALA A 220 -18.30 6.08 -8.75
N ALA A 221 -17.21 6.78 -8.42
CA ALA A 221 -16.51 7.67 -9.35
C ALA A 221 -15.94 6.92 -10.56
N ALA A 222 -15.35 5.74 -10.34
CA ALA A 222 -14.86 4.88 -11.42
C ALA A 222 -15.99 4.39 -12.33
N ALA A 223 -17.14 4.03 -11.76
CA ALA A 223 -18.32 3.62 -12.53
C ALA A 223 -18.91 4.78 -13.34
N VAL A 224 -19.03 5.97 -12.74
CA VAL A 224 -19.48 7.19 -13.45
C VAL A 224 -18.53 7.53 -14.60
N LEU A 225 -17.22 7.45 -14.37
CA LEU A 225 -16.23 7.65 -15.41
C LEU A 225 -16.37 6.63 -16.56
N PHE A 226 -16.50 5.34 -16.23
CA PHE A 226 -16.70 4.30 -17.23
C PHE A 226 -17.94 4.59 -18.10
N LEU A 227 -19.07 4.91 -17.46
CA LEU A 227 -20.32 5.27 -18.13
C LEU A 227 -20.17 6.51 -19.00
N ALA A 228 -19.47 7.54 -18.52
CA ALA A 228 -19.22 8.77 -19.27
C ALA A 228 -18.36 8.55 -20.51
N LEU A 229 -17.50 7.52 -20.52
CA LEU A 229 -16.65 7.17 -21.66
C LEU A 229 -17.34 6.23 -22.67
N THR A 230 -18.47 5.61 -22.32
CA THR A 230 -19.20 4.69 -23.23
C THR A 230 -19.55 5.26 -24.61
N PRO A 231 -19.84 6.58 -24.81
CA PRO A 231 -20.11 7.11 -26.13
C PRO A 231 -18.96 6.90 -27.14
N ILE A 232 -17.71 6.82 -26.66
CA ILE A 232 -16.53 6.52 -27.50
C ILE A 232 -16.69 5.13 -28.13
N ALA A 233 -17.11 4.13 -27.36
CA ALA A 233 -17.34 2.78 -27.86
C ALA A 233 -18.51 2.75 -28.86
N SER A 234 -19.60 3.49 -28.60
CA SER A 234 -20.75 3.58 -29.50
C SER A 234 -20.41 4.15 -30.87
N VAL A 235 -19.56 5.20 -30.92
CA VAL A 235 -19.09 5.79 -32.19
C VAL A 235 -18.28 4.79 -32.99
N LEU A 236 -17.37 4.05 -32.34
CA LEU A 236 -16.52 3.06 -33.01
C LEU A 236 -17.30 1.83 -33.47
N ALA A 237 -18.33 1.41 -32.73
CA ALA A 237 -19.21 0.32 -33.11
C ALA A 237 -19.95 0.58 -34.44
N GLY A 238 -20.24 1.86 -34.76
CA GLY A 238 -20.85 2.25 -36.02
C GLY A 238 -19.96 2.06 -37.27
N LEU A 239 -18.66 1.81 -37.10
CA LEU A 239 -17.72 1.63 -38.22
C LEU A 239 -17.62 0.18 -38.68
N SER A 240 -17.41 -0.76 -37.74
CA SER A 240 -17.40 -2.20 -38.01
C SER A 240 -17.45 -3.01 -36.70
N PRO A 241 -17.81 -4.31 -36.76
CA PRO A 241 -17.75 -5.19 -35.59
C PRO A 241 -16.36 -5.30 -34.95
N ALA A 242 -15.29 -5.17 -35.73
CA ALA A 242 -13.92 -5.16 -35.19
C ALA A 242 -13.63 -3.87 -34.40
N PHE A 243 -14.17 -2.74 -34.86
CA PHE A 243 -14.04 -1.45 -34.16
C PHE A 243 -14.92 -1.36 -32.91
N GLU A 244 -16.04 -2.11 -32.83
CA GLU A 244 -16.83 -2.21 -31.61
C GLU A 244 -16.02 -2.77 -30.44
N VAL A 245 -15.35 -3.91 -30.65
CA VAL A 245 -14.48 -4.54 -29.63
C VAL A 245 -13.33 -3.61 -29.27
N ALA A 246 -12.70 -3.00 -30.27
CA ALA A 246 -11.63 -2.02 -30.05
C ALA A 246 -12.12 -0.82 -29.22
N GLY A 247 -13.34 -0.35 -29.45
CA GLY A 247 -13.94 0.75 -28.70
C GLY A 247 -14.15 0.43 -27.22
N TRP A 248 -14.66 -0.76 -26.91
CA TRP A 248 -14.78 -1.21 -25.52
C TRP A 248 -13.42 -1.39 -24.84
N VAL A 249 -12.41 -1.89 -25.56
CA VAL A 249 -11.04 -1.98 -25.05
C VAL A 249 -10.48 -0.59 -24.74
N VAL A 250 -10.71 0.40 -25.61
CA VAL A 250 -10.30 1.80 -25.38
C VAL A 250 -11.00 2.38 -24.15
N VAL A 251 -12.32 2.21 -24.02
CA VAL A 251 -13.09 2.71 -22.87
C VAL A 251 -12.61 2.07 -21.56
N ALA A 252 -12.45 0.74 -21.54
CA ALA A 252 -11.94 0.02 -20.38
C ALA A 252 -10.51 0.45 -20.04
N GLY A 253 -9.63 0.56 -21.03
CA GLY A 253 -8.25 1.01 -20.88
C GLY A 253 -8.16 2.40 -20.28
N LEU A 254 -8.88 3.38 -20.85
CA LEU A 254 -8.92 4.75 -20.34
C LEU A 254 -9.47 4.82 -18.91
N THR A 255 -10.56 4.09 -18.63
CA THR A 255 -11.14 4.02 -17.28
C THR A 255 -10.11 3.47 -16.29
N LEU A 256 -9.44 2.36 -16.63
CA LEU A 256 -8.44 1.74 -15.77
C LEU A 256 -7.22 2.63 -15.57
N THR A 257 -6.76 3.34 -16.60
CA THR A 257 -5.65 4.30 -16.51
C THR A 257 -5.97 5.43 -15.55
N VAL A 258 -7.15 6.05 -15.67
CA VAL A 258 -7.56 7.13 -14.76
C VAL A 258 -7.81 6.60 -13.35
N TYR A 259 -8.46 5.44 -13.22
CA TYR A 259 -8.70 4.80 -11.92
C TYR A 259 -7.40 4.48 -11.18
N ALA A 260 -6.46 3.80 -11.83
CA ALA A 260 -5.21 3.37 -11.21
C ALA A 260 -4.20 4.51 -11.05
N GLY A 261 -4.18 5.45 -12.01
CA GLY A 261 -3.21 6.54 -12.06
C GLY A 261 -3.62 7.79 -11.29
N VAL A 262 -4.92 8.08 -11.17
CA VAL A 262 -5.41 9.34 -10.58
C VAL A 262 -6.32 9.09 -9.39
N LEU A 263 -7.43 8.38 -9.57
CA LEU A 263 -8.43 8.22 -8.51
C LEU A 263 -7.87 7.45 -7.30
N LYS A 264 -7.18 6.33 -7.54
CA LYS A 264 -6.61 5.52 -6.46
C LYS A 264 -5.52 6.28 -5.68
N PRO A 265 -4.54 6.95 -6.31
CA PRO A 265 -3.59 7.81 -5.61
C PRO A 265 -4.24 8.97 -4.85
N TRP A 266 -5.24 9.63 -5.44
CA TRP A 266 -5.97 10.71 -4.75
C TRP A 266 -6.67 10.21 -3.48
N VAL A 267 -7.35 9.06 -3.55
CA VAL A 267 -7.99 8.45 -2.37
C VAL A 267 -6.98 8.12 -1.27
N LYS A 268 -5.78 7.65 -1.63
CA LYS A 268 -4.70 7.44 -0.64
C LYS A 268 -4.37 8.74 0.08
N THR A 269 -4.17 9.82 -0.67
CA THR A 269 -3.89 11.14 -0.09
C THR A 269 -5.02 11.61 0.83
N VAL A 270 -6.30 11.38 0.46
CA VAL A 270 -7.45 11.70 1.32
C VAL A 270 -7.41 10.92 2.63
N VAL A 271 -7.18 9.60 2.58
CA VAL A 271 -7.13 8.75 3.78
C VAL A 271 -5.93 9.12 4.65
N ILE A 272 -4.74 9.30 4.07
CA ILE A 272 -3.52 9.74 4.78
C ILE A 272 -3.76 11.09 5.47
N THR A 273 -4.22 12.10 4.72
CA THR A 273 -4.46 13.45 5.27
C THR A 273 -5.45 13.42 6.42
N THR A 274 -6.55 12.68 6.26
CA THR A 274 -7.58 12.57 7.31
C THR A 274 -7.08 11.74 8.50
N PHE A 275 -6.27 10.72 8.28
CA PHE A 275 -5.71 9.96 9.39
C PHE A 275 -4.76 10.82 10.21
N LEU A 276 -3.82 11.53 9.57
CA LEU A 276 -2.83 12.33 10.27
C LEU A 276 -3.46 13.51 11.00
N LEU A 277 -4.38 14.25 10.38
CA LEU A 277 -4.99 15.42 11.00
C LEU A 277 -5.95 15.10 12.16
N GLU A 278 -6.61 13.94 12.13
CA GLU A 278 -7.56 13.56 13.20
C GLU A 278 -6.98 12.63 14.26
N SER A 279 -5.92 11.89 13.93
CA SER A 279 -5.38 10.86 14.82
C SER A 279 -4.06 11.28 15.45
N ALA A 280 -3.25 12.11 14.76
CA ALA A 280 -1.91 12.48 15.21
C ALA A 280 -1.86 13.87 15.89
N ASP A 281 -2.80 14.19 16.78
CA ASP A 281 -2.61 15.33 17.70
C ASP A 281 -1.39 15.02 18.60
N GLY A 282 -0.30 15.77 18.42
CA GLY A 282 1.06 15.52 18.96
C GLY A 282 1.22 15.44 20.49
N ASP A 283 0.15 15.55 21.26
CA ASP A 283 0.16 15.43 22.73
C ASP A 283 -0.36 14.07 23.25
N ARG A 284 -0.79 13.15 22.37
CA ARG A 284 -1.33 11.85 22.79
C ARG A 284 -0.26 10.77 22.74
N ARG A 285 0.21 10.35 23.93
CA ARG A 285 0.88 9.05 24.06
C ARG A 285 -0.16 7.92 23.96
N PRO A 286 0.09 6.88 23.14
CA PRO A 286 -0.81 5.74 23.04
C PRO A 286 -1.13 5.08 24.39
N ASP A 287 -2.41 4.78 24.63
CA ASP A 287 -2.86 4.14 25.88
C ASP A 287 -2.44 2.66 25.96
N ASP A 288 -1.80 2.27 27.06
CA ASP A 288 -1.39 0.88 27.35
C ASP A 288 -2.59 -0.08 27.31
N ALA A 289 -3.79 0.37 27.69
CA ALA A 289 -5.00 -0.45 27.62
C ALA A 289 -5.42 -0.76 26.16
N MET A 290 -5.10 0.12 25.21
CA MET A 290 -5.31 -0.15 23.79
C MET A 290 -4.30 -1.18 23.27
N ALA A 291 -3.03 -1.07 23.66
CA ALA A 291 -2.01 -2.04 23.29
C ALA A 291 -2.41 -3.47 23.71
N ASP A 292 -2.88 -3.63 24.95
CA ASP A 292 -3.40 -4.90 25.45
C ASP A 292 -4.60 -5.42 24.64
N ARG A 293 -5.49 -4.51 24.22
CA ARG A 293 -6.68 -4.88 23.42
C ARG A 293 -6.30 -5.36 22.03
N ILE A 294 -5.33 -4.73 21.38
CA ILE A 294 -4.86 -5.15 20.06
C ILE A 294 -4.06 -6.45 20.19
N ALA A 295 -3.17 -6.55 21.18
CA ALA A 295 -2.36 -7.74 21.44
C ALA A 295 -3.21 -9.01 21.66
N ARG A 296 -4.33 -8.90 22.39
CA ARG A 296 -5.27 -10.03 22.56
C ARG A 296 -5.92 -10.53 21.28
N ARG A 297 -5.88 -9.74 20.20
CA ARG A 297 -6.59 -10.01 18.94
C ARG A 297 -5.69 -10.16 17.73
N SER A 298 -4.41 -9.83 17.87
CA SER A 298 -3.44 -9.86 16.77
C SER A 298 -2.11 -10.40 17.26
N GLU A 299 -1.72 -11.54 16.69
CA GLU A 299 -0.39 -12.12 16.87
C GLU A 299 0.66 -11.24 16.18
N ALA A 300 0.32 -10.68 15.02
CA ALA A 300 1.15 -9.73 14.32
C ALA A 300 1.49 -8.50 15.18
N PHE A 301 0.58 -8.06 16.07
CA PHE A 301 0.83 -6.91 16.94
C PHE A 301 1.81 -7.27 18.06
N GLN A 302 1.74 -8.50 18.57
CA GLN A 302 2.70 -9.00 19.55
C GLN A 302 4.10 -9.08 18.93
N GLU A 303 4.21 -9.54 17.67
CA GLU A 303 5.48 -9.50 16.93
C GLU A 303 5.96 -8.06 16.68
N LEU A 304 5.06 -7.14 16.35
CA LEU A 304 5.42 -5.72 16.13
C LEU A 304 5.95 -5.10 17.42
N ALA A 305 5.24 -5.31 18.54
CA ALA A 305 5.62 -4.78 19.84
C ALA A 305 6.95 -5.40 20.34
N SER A 306 7.21 -6.68 20.08
CA SER A 306 8.46 -7.32 20.48
C SER A 306 9.66 -6.79 19.70
N ARG A 307 9.53 -6.58 18.38
CA ARG A 307 10.58 -5.96 17.56
C ARG A 307 10.89 -4.54 18.00
N ALA A 308 9.85 -3.76 18.25
CA ALA A 308 9.99 -2.40 18.77
C ALA A 308 10.70 -2.40 20.15
N GLY A 309 10.38 -3.34 21.04
CA GLY A 309 11.01 -3.44 22.36
C GLY A 309 12.44 -4.01 22.37
N GLY A 310 12.81 -4.81 21.37
CA GLY A 310 14.08 -5.54 21.32
C GLY A 310 15.31 -4.67 21.05
N GLU A 311 15.16 -3.55 20.34
CA GLU A 311 16.27 -2.64 20.04
C GLU A 311 16.72 -1.85 21.27
N ARG A 312 15.80 -1.46 22.17
CA ARG A 312 16.15 -0.81 23.46
C ARG A 312 16.98 -1.71 24.39
N ALA A 313 16.75 -3.03 24.36
CA ALA A 313 17.50 -3.97 25.18
C ALA A 313 18.95 -4.19 24.70
N THR A 314 19.28 -3.79 23.48
CA THR A 314 20.63 -3.93 22.92
C THR A 314 21.51 -2.70 23.21
N GLU A 315 20.92 -1.52 23.38
CA GLU A 315 21.64 -0.29 23.77
C GLU A 315 21.91 -0.16 25.29
N GLU A 316 21.10 -0.82 26.14
CA GLU A 316 21.23 -0.74 27.60
C GLU A 316 22.21 -1.75 28.24
N GLN A 317 23.10 -2.40 27.49
CA GLN A 317 24.26 -3.11 28.06
C GLN A 317 25.52 -2.22 28.04
N PRO A 318 25.76 -1.37 29.06
CA PRO A 318 27.08 -0.80 29.24
C PRO A 318 28.04 -1.89 29.71
N ALA A 319 29.17 -1.99 29.02
CA ALA A 319 30.33 -2.79 29.39
C ALA A 319 30.77 -2.47 30.84
N SER A 320 30.35 -3.30 31.79
CA SER A 320 30.81 -3.29 33.17
C SER A 320 31.53 -4.59 33.47
N ASP A 321 32.60 -4.87 32.72
CA ASP A 321 33.53 -5.97 33.02
C ASP A 321 34.97 -5.53 32.71
N LEU A 322 35.41 -4.39 33.24
CA LEU A 322 36.84 -4.12 33.41
C LEU A 322 37.08 -3.37 34.72
N GLU A 323 38.12 -3.84 35.43
CA GLU A 323 38.75 -3.29 36.64
C GLU A 323 38.08 -3.57 38.00
N THR A 324 38.44 -4.74 38.57
CA THR A 324 38.87 -4.78 39.96
C THR A 324 40.22 -5.50 40.06
N THR A 325 41.31 -4.74 40.11
CA THR A 325 42.59 -5.23 40.66
C THR A 325 42.62 -4.81 42.13
N PRO A 326 42.75 -5.73 43.10
CA PRO A 326 42.95 -5.34 44.49
C PRO A 326 44.45 -5.25 44.76
N GLU A 327 44.95 -4.02 44.89
CA GLU A 327 46.26 -3.78 45.49
C GLU A 327 46.09 -3.26 46.92
N ALA A 328 46.87 -3.91 47.81
CA ALA A 328 47.44 -3.42 49.06
C ALA A 328 46.77 -3.87 50.36
N SER A 329 47.48 -4.75 51.08
CA SER A 329 47.58 -4.74 52.53
C SER A 329 48.85 -5.46 52.98
N ALA A 330 49.82 -4.70 53.53
CA ALA A 330 50.49 -4.94 54.82
C ALA A 330 51.76 -4.07 54.94
N PRO A 331 52.21 -3.77 56.17
CA PRO A 331 51.54 -3.06 57.25
C PRO A 331 52.12 -1.65 57.49
#